data_AF-A0A316R1L0-F1
#
_entry.id   AF-A0A316R1L0-F1
#
_cell.length_a   1.000
_cell.length_b   1.000
_cell.length_c   1.000
_cell.angle_alpha   90.00
_cell.angle_beta   90.00
_cell.angle_gamma   90.00
#
_symmetry.space_group_name_H-M   'P 1'
#
loop_
_entity.id
_entity.type
_entity.pdbx_description
1 polymer ?
#
loop_
_entity_poly.entity_id
_entity_poly.type
_entity_poly.pdbx_seq_one_letter_code
_entity_poly.pdbx_strand_id
1 'polypeptide(L)'
;MPIVPAICTQCGAQLDVDDSKEAAVCPYCNTAFIVEKAINNYHNTYVTNIGSIHANNVYFSGDQKLEEHLRSGVAFLRLTNYKSAKEVFQKVTEDYPYDYRGWYGLIRTITKEFTEQCISRGDMQEIQDLLKKIEVVASEEQKNKVFNRVNQYCDPILQDWKMLDEERRKKQKKLDDQYRKDVQRLEQERDELQEKMKAIKSPQDIVGKILIVFSIGMLIMATAQEGIVGLMYMIFGTAVFSAIVLGIVSITIQIPFNAKRDKVARKIQKVNDSLDEKKKEYKEAIKNLNVS
;
A
#
# COMPACT_ATOMS: atom_id res chain seq x y z
N MET A 1 31.25 -66.31 50.67
CA MET A 1 31.96 -65.33 49.83
C MET A 1 30.97 -64.79 48.82
N PRO A 2 30.66 -63.49 48.84
CA PRO A 2 29.73 -62.90 47.89
C PRO A 2 30.45 -62.63 46.56
N ILE A 3 29.97 -63.26 45.50
CA ILE A 3 30.34 -62.86 44.15
C ILE A 3 29.58 -61.58 43.83
N VAL A 4 30.29 -60.54 43.44
CA VAL A 4 29.73 -59.21 43.16
C VAL A 4 30.03 -58.79 41.72
N PRO A 5 29.12 -58.04 41.08
CA PRO A 5 29.36 -57.55 39.74
C PRO A 5 30.43 -56.44 39.73
N ALA A 6 31.27 -56.45 38.70
CA ALA A 6 32.39 -55.53 38.51
C ALA A 6 32.59 -55.20 37.01
N ILE A 7 33.36 -54.15 36.72
CA ILE A 7 33.78 -53.80 35.36
C ILE A 7 35.31 -53.80 35.28
N CYS A 8 35.88 -54.51 34.31
CA CYS A 8 37.30 -54.44 34.02
C CYS A 8 37.71 -53.00 33.69
N THR A 9 38.67 -52.45 34.44
CA THR A 9 39.15 -51.08 34.26
C THR A 9 39.96 -50.86 32.97
N GLN A 10 40.31 -51.93 32.26
CA GLN A 10 41.14 -51.87 31.05
C GLN A 10 40.34 -52.05 29.76
N CYS A 11 39.47 -53.05 29.70
CA CYS A 11 38.69 -53.34 28.48
C CYS A 11 37.18 -53.05 28.61
N GLY A 12 36.70 -52.68 29.81
CA GLY A 12 35.28 -52.39 30.04
C GLY A 12 34.38 -53.64 30.07
N ALA A 13 34.93 -54.85 30.04
CA ALA A 13 34.13 -56.08 30.15
C ALA A 13 33.44 -56.16 31.53
N GLN A 14 32.18 -56.58 31.55
CA GLN A 14 31.46 -56.87 32.77
C GLN A 14 31.90 -58.24 33.31
N LEU A 15 32.20 -58.27 34.61
CA LEU A 15 32.79 -59.41 35.31
C LEU A 15 32.00 -59.69 36.58
N ASP A 16 32.03 -60.95 37.00
CA ASP A 16 31.64 -61.36 38.34
C ASP A 16 32.92 -61.69 39.12
N VAL A 17 33.16 -60.97 40.21
CA VAL A 17 34.42 -61.05 40.98
C VAL A 17 34.15 -61.42 42.43
N ASP A 18 35.12 -62.11 43.04
CA ASP A 18 35.12 -62.46 44.45
C ASP A 18 35.69 -61.30 45.26
N ASP A 19 34.85 -60.64 46.06
CA ASP A 19 35.22 -59.44 46.82
C ASP A 19 36.27 -59.70 47.92
N SER A 20 36.53 -60.97 48.25
CA SER A 20 37.55 -61.36 49.22
C SER A 20 38.97 -61.34 48.66
N LYS A 21 39.14 -61.20 47.34
CA LYS A 21 40.46 -61.17 46.68
C LYS A 21 40.88 -59.74 46.39
N GLU A 22 42.16 -59.44 46.60
CA GLU A 22 42.71 -58.11 46.29
C GLU A 22 42.89 -57.86 44.79
N ALA A 23 43.20 -58.92 44.03
CA ALA A 23 43.44 -58.85 42.60
C ALA A 23 42.88 -60.07 41.85
N ALA A 24 42.47 -59.84 40.61
CA ALA A 24 42.00 -60.86 39.69
C ALA A 24 42.51 -60.58 38.28
N VAL A 25 42.43 -61.58 37.39
CA VAL A 25 42.81 -61.44 35.98
C VAL A 25 41.55 -61.44 35.14
N CYS A 26 41.42 -60.44 34.26
CA CYS A 26 40.26 -60.34 33.38
C CYS A 26 40.31 -61.47 32.33
N PRO A 27 39.28 -62.32 32.20
CA PRO A 27 39.26 -63.42 31.23
C PRO A 27 39.17 -62.94 29.77
N TYR A 28 38.80 -61.67 29.55
CA TYR A 28 38.61 -61.12 28.21
C TYR A 28 39.85 -60.43 27.65
N CYS A 29 40.64 -59.76 28.49
CA CYS A 29 41.85 -59.04 28.06
C CYS A 29 43.14 -59.50 28.74
N ASN A 30 43.06 -60.55 29.57
CA ASN A 30 44.16 -61.14 30.33
C ASN A 30 44.95 -60.15 31.21
N THR A 31 44.41 -58.97 31.48
CA THR A 31 45.08 -57.97 32.30
C THR A 31 44.70 -58.17 33.77
N ALA A 32 45.70 -58.16 34.65
CA ALA A 32 45.48 -58.15 36.09
C ALA A 32 44.85 -56.82 36.52
N PHE A 33 43.87 -56.87 37.41
CA PHE A 33 43.18 -55.70 37.92
C PHE A 33 42.94 -55.84 39.43
N ILE A 34 42.77 -54.70 40.10
CA ILE A 34 42.43 -54.63 41.52
C ILE A 34 40.91 -54.77 41.64
N VAL A 35 40.45 -55.75 42.42
CA VAL A 35 39.03 -56.14 42.53
C VAL A 35 38.18 -54.97 43.03
N GLU A 36 38.61 -54.28 44.08
CA GLU A 36 37.92 -53.11 44.64
C GLU A 36 37.70 -52.01 43.59
N LYS A 37 38.71 -51.72 42.75
CA LYS A 37 38.58 -50.71 41.68
C LYS A 37 37.57 -51.13 40.62
N ALA A 38 37.51 -52.42 40.29
CA ALA A 38 36.58 -52.95 39.32
C ALA A 38 35.12 -52.93 39.85
N ILE A 39 34.92 -53.22 41.14
CA ILE A 39 33.62 -53.11 41.82
C ILE A 39 33.17 -51.65 41.89
N ASN A 40 34.03 -50.75 42.38
CA ASN A 40 33.71 -49.32 42.46
C ASN A 40 33.36 -48.73 41.09
N ASN A 41 34.02 -49.18 40.02
CA ASN A 41 33.70 -48.75 38.66
C ASN A 41 32.31 -49.23 38.21
N TYR A 42 31.92 -50.45 38.59
CA TYR A 42 30.55 -50.95 38.36
C TYR A 42 29.51 -50.12 39.13
N HIS A 43 29.76 -49.82 40.40
CA HIS A 43 28.86 -49.00 41.21
C HIS A 43 28.70 -47.57 40.67
N ASN A 44 29.78 -46.94 40.21
CA ASN A 44 29.72 -45.60 39.61
C ASN A 44 29.03 -45.58 38.23
N THR A 45 29.09 -46.68 37.48
CA THR A 45 28.51 -46.77 36.13
C THR A 45 27.04 -47.17 36.16
N TYR A 46 26.66 -48.08 37.06
CA TYR A 46 25.34 -48.72 37.05
C TYR A 46 24.52 -48.52 38.34
N VAL A 47 25.15 -48.16 39.46
CA VAL A 47 24.51 -48.03 40.79
C VAL A 47 24.51 -46.57 41.29
N THR A 48 24.80 -45.59 40.44
CA THR A 48 24.44 -44.20 40.75
C THR A 48 22.93 -44.08 40.73
N ASN A 49 22.33 -43.96 41.92
CA ASN A 49 20.94 -43.62 42.15
C ASN A 49 20.46 -42.56 41.15
N ILE A 50 19.45 -42.91 40.35
CA ILE A 50 18.65 -42.00 39.51
C ILE A 50 17.75 -41.17 40.44
N GLY A 51 18.38 -40.36 41.28
CA GLY A 51 17.74 -39.54 42.29
C GLY A 51 18.60 -38.34 42.53
N SER A 52 18.29 -37.25 41.80
CA SER A 52 18.94 -35.94 41.84
C SER A 52 20.29 -35.81 41.10
N ILE A 53 20.20 -35.54 39.79
CA ILE A 53 21.22 -34.73 39.12
C ILE A 53 21.05 -33.30 39.68
N HIS A 54 21.69 -33.00 40.80
CA HIS A 54 21.97 -31.62 41.18
C HIS A 54 23.19 -31.16 40.38
N ALA A 55 22.96 -30.80 39.12
CA ALA A 55 23.92 -30.03 38.36
C ALA A 55 23.96 -28.61 38.94
N ASN A 56 24.87 -28.38 39.89
CA ASN A 56 25.04 -27.09 40.56
C ASN A 56 25.56 -25.96 39.65
N ASN A 57 25.72 -26.20 38.34
CA ASN A 57 25.70 -25.21 37.26
C ASN A 57 25.60 -25.94 35.92
N VAL A 58 24.41 -25.99 35.32
CA VAL A 58 24.29 -26.26 33.88
C VAL A 58 24.59 -24.96 33.16
N TYR A 59 25.83 -24.79 32.69
CA TYR A 59 26.12 -23.76 31.69
C TYR A 59 25.47 -24.20 30.38
N PHE A 60 24.24 -23.75 30.13
CA PHE A 60 23.74 -23.70 28.76
C PHE A 60 24.58 -22.66 28.04
N SER A 61 25.56 -23.09 27.25
CA SER A 61 26.20 -22.18 26.29
C SER A 61 25.10 -21.58 25.42
N GLY A 62 25.15 -20.26 25.18
CA GLY A 62 24.14 -19.56 24.37
C GLY A 62 23.91 -20.22 23.01
N ASP A 63 24.96 -20.85 22.47
CA ASP A 63 24.95 -21.60 21.21
C ASP A 63 23.98 -22.80 21.24
N GLN A 64 23.87 -23.52 22.36
CA GLN A 64 22.95 -24.68 22.45
C GLN A 64 21.49 -24.22 22.39
N LYS A 65 21.16 -23.12 23.08
CA LYS A 65 19.81 -22.57 23.09
C LYS A 65 19.44 -22.00 21.72
N LEU A 66 20.36 -21.34 21.04
CA LEU A 66 20.18 -20.88 19.65
C LEU A 66 19.87 -22.05 18.71
N GLU A 67 20.70 -23.10 18.72
CA GLU A 67 20.50 -24.27 17.86
C GLU A 67 19.19 -25.01 18.13
N GLU A 68 18.75 -25.07 19.39
CA GLU A 68 17.44 -25.64 19.75
C GLU A 68 16.28 -24.83 19.17
N HIS A 69 16.31 -23.50 19.30
CA HIS A 69 15.28 -22.63 18.72
C HIS A 69 15.26 -22.74 17.20
N LEU A 70 16.42 -22.74 16.54
CA LEU A 70 16.51 -22.91 15.09
C LEU A 70 15.95 -24.27 14.64
N ARG A 71 16.26 -25.35 15.36
CA ARG A 71 15.71 -26.69 15.07
C ARG A 71 14.20 -26.73 15.22
N SER A 72 13.66 -26.11 16.26
CA SER A 72 12.22 -25.99 16.48
C SER A 72 11.55 -25.21 15.35
N GLY A 73 12.10 -24.06 14.96
CA GLY A 73 11.57 -23.25 13.86
C GLY A 73 11.56 -24.01 12.52
N VAL A 74 12.64 -24.73 12.22
CA VAL A 74 12.72 -25.60 11.03
C VAL A 74 11.72 -26.76 11.08
N ALA A 75 11.48 -27.34 12.26
CA ALA A 75 10.46 -28.38 12.42
C ALA A 75 9.05 -27.81 12.14
N PHE A 76 8.73 -26.62 12.65
CA PHE A 76 7.45 -25.98 12.37
C PHE A 76 7.26 -25.65 10.88
N LEU A 77 8.31 -25.23 10.18
CA LEU A 77 8.27 -25.05 8.73
C LEU A 77 7.94 -26.36 7.99
N ARG A 78 8.58 -27.48 8.37
CA ARG A 78 8.31 -28.81 7.80
C ARG A 78 6.88 -29.29 8.07
N LEU A 79 6.34 -28.92 9.22
CA LEU A 79 4.95 -29.20 9.60
C LEU A 79 3.96 -28.19 8.99
N THR A 80 4.40 -27.28 8.13
CA THR A 80 3.60 -26.20 7.53
C THR A 80 2.92 -25.27 8.55
N ASN A 81 3.38 -25.30 9.81
CA ASN A 81 2.91 -24.41 10.86
C ASN A 81 3.70 -23.10 10.82
N TYR A 82 3.40 -22.27 9.82
CA TYR A 82 4.11 -21.02 9.57
C TYR A 82 3.93 -19.99 10.69
N LYS A 83 2.81 -20.04 11.42
CA LYS A 83 2.56 -19.14 12.55
C LYS A 83 3.55 -19.42 13.68
N SER A 84 3.63 -20.66 14.15
CA SER A 84 4.58 -21.03 15.21
C SER A 84 6.03 -20.91 14.74
N ALA A 85 6.32 -21.21 13.47
CA ALA A 85 7.65 -20.96 12.90
C ALA A 85 8.02 -19.47 12.97
N LYS A 86 7.10 -18.56 12.62
CA LYS A 86 7.30 -17.12 12.70
C LYS A 86 7.62 -16.67 14.12
N GLU A 87 6.82 -17.11 15.10
CA GLU A 87 7.04 -16.80 16.52
C GLU A 87 8.44 -17.25 17.00
N VAL A 88 8.86 -18.46 16.61
CA VAL A 88 10.19 -18.97 16.96
C VAL A 88 11.31 -18.15 16.31
N PHE A 89 11.21 -17.83 15.02
CA PHE A 89 12.23 -17.04 14.33
C PHE A 89 12.26 -15.58 14.78
N GLN A 90 11.13 -14.99 15.15
CA GLN A 90 11.08 -13.66 15.78
C GLN A 90 11.89 -13.66 17.07
N LYS A 91 11.68 -14.66 17.92
CA LYS A 91 12.46 -14.81 19.15
C LYS A 91 13.95 -15.02 18.88
N VAL A 92 14.31 -15.79 17.84
CA VAL A 92 15.73 -15.92 17.43
C VAL A 92 16.31 -14.56 17.04
N THR A 93 15.56 -13.73 16.32
CA THR A 93 16.05 -12.41 15.92
C THR A 93 16.14 -11.40 17.06
N GLU A 94 15.38 -11.60 18.14
CA GLU A 94 15.43 -10.80 19.36
C GLU A 94 16.57 -11.24 20.29
N ASP A 95 16.69 -12.55 20.54
CA ASP A 95 17.69 -13.12 21.44
C ASP A 95 19.09 -13.16 20.79
N TYR A 96 19.17 -13.30 19.46
CA TYR A 96 20.41 -13.50 18.70
C TYR A 96 20.43 -12.65 17.41
N PRO A 97 20.42 -11.31 17.49
CA PRO A 97 20.27 -10.42 16.34
C PRO A 97 21.40 -10.50 15.30
N TYR A 98 22.59 -10.96 15.71
CA TYR A 98 23.75 -11.17 14.84
C TYR A 98 23.68 -12.48 14.03
N ASP A 99 22.76 -13.40 14.35
CA ASP A 99 22.59 -14.62 13.58
C ASP A 99 21.61 -14.41 12.43
N TYR A 100 22.12 -14.49 11.21
CA TYR A 100 21.33 -14.27 10.01
C TYR A 100 20.20 -15.29 9.79
N ARG A 101 20.30 -16.48 10.41
CA ARG A 101 19.36 -17.60 10.21
C ARG A 101 17.98 -17.28 10.78
N GLY A 102 17.90 -16.43 11.81
CA GLY A 102 16.63 -15.92 12.32
C GLY A 102 15.87 -15.12 11.25
N TRP A 103 16.53 -14.11 10.67
CA TRP A 103 15.97 -13.27 9.61
C TRP A 103 15.61 -14.09 8.37
N TYR A 104 16.47 -15.04 7.97
CA TYR A 104 16.19 -15.94 6.85
C TYR A 104 15.02 -16.88 7.13
N GLY A 105 14.87 -17.34 8.38
CA GLY A 105 13.72 -18.11 8.83
C GLY A 105 12.41 -17.34 8.67
N LEU A 106 12.39 -16.04 8.97
CA LEU A 106 11.22 -15.19 8.73
C LEU A 106 10.87 -15.10 7.23
N ILE A 107 11.84 -14.90 6.35
CA ILE A 107 11.61 -14.93 4.90
C ILE A 107 10.97 -16.25 4.45
N ARG A 108 11.47 -17.37 4.98
CA ARG A 108 10.92 -18.70 4.72
C ARG A 108 9.48 -18.87 5.23
N THR A 109 9.10 -18.22 6.33
CA THR A 109 7.71 -18.21 6.79
C THR A 109 6.79 -17.38 5.91
N ILE A 110 7.23 -16.19 5.47
CA ILE A 110 6.47 -15.30 4.59
C ILE A 110 6.22 -15.97 3.23
N THR A 111 7.27 -16.55 2.65
CA THR A 111 7.23 -17.21 1.33
C THR A 111 6.70 -18.64 1.39
N LYS A 112 6.37 -19.14 2.60
CA LYS A 112 5.99 -20.54 2.86
C LYS A 112 6.95 -21.53 2.19
N GLU A 113 8.22 -21.50 2.57
CA GLU A 113 9.29 -22.29 1.96
C GLU A 113 9.49 -22.03 0.44
N PHE A 114 9.25 -20.80 -0.02
CA PHE A 114 9.29 -20.42 -1.45
C PHE A 114 8.29 -21.19 -2.33
N THR A 115 7.18 -21.64 -1.75
CA THR A 115 6.11 -22.36 -2.47
C THR A 115 4.90 -21.49 -2.78
N GLU A 116 4.73 -20.37 -2.06
CA GLU A 116 3.63 -19.44 -2.29
C GLU A 116 3.79 -18.77 -3.65
N GLN A 117 2.76 -18.79 -4.50
CA GLN A 117 2.83 -18.18 -5.83
C GLN A 117 2.44 -16.71 -5.83
N CYS A 118 1.67 -16.29 -4.81
CA CYS A 118 1.13 -14.95 -4.69
C CYS A 118 1.49 -14.37 -3.31
N ILE A 119 2.52 -13.53 -3.27
CA ILE A 119 2.84 -12.71 -2.08
C ILE A 119 2.31 -11.29 -2.26
N SER A 120 1.98 -10.61 -1.17
CA SER A 120 1.54 -9.22 -1.25
C SER A 120 2.73 -8.27 -1.46
N ARG A 121 2.46 -7.02 -1.89
CA ARG A 121 3.50 -5.97 -1.91
C ARG A 121 4.05 -5.68 -0.51
N GLY A 122 3.21 -5.84 0.53
CA GLY A 122 3.64 -5.69 1.92
C GLY A 122 4.65 -6.77 2.31
N ASP A 123 4.37 -8.03 1.98
CA ASP A 123 5.27 -9.15 2.21
C ASP A 123 6.60 -8.96 1.48
N MET A 124 6.57 -8.50 0.22
CA MET A 124 7.78 -8.21 -0.54
C MET A 124 8.63 -7.13 0.15
N GLN A 125 8.00 -6.07 0.67
CA GLN A 125 8.70 -5.03 1.41
C GLN A 125 9.34 -5.59 2.69
N GLU A 126 8.61 -6.42 3.45
CA GLU A 126 9.12 -7.10 4.64
C GLU A 126 10.33 -7.99 4.29
N ILE A 127 10.26 -8.76 3.20
CA ILE A 127 11.38 -9.58 2.70
C ILE A 127 12.60 -8.71 2.39
N GLN A 128 12.42 -7.61 1.67
CA GLN A 128 13.53 -6.70 1.33
C GLN A 128 14.17 -6.09 2.57
N ASP A 129 13.36 -5.74 3.58
CA ASP A 129 13.89 -5.20 4.84
C ASP A 129 14.62 -6.27 5.67
N LEU A 130 14.16 -7.52 5.63
CA LEU A 130 14.87 -8.65 6.23
C LEU A 130 16.20 -8.95 5.51
N LEU A 131 16.24 -8.86 4.17
CA LEU A 131 17.47 -9.03 3.39
C LEU A 131 18.52 -7.98 3.77
N LYS A 132 18.14 -6.71 3.96
CA LYS A 132 19.06 -5.67 4.45
C LYS A 132 19.65 -6.02 5.82
N LYS A 133 18.86 -6.61 6.73
CA LYS A 133 19.38 -7.05 8.04
C LYS A 133 20.39 -8.18 7.88
N ILE A 134 20.10 -9.15 7.01
CA ILE A 134 21.03 -10.25 6.67
C ILE A 134 22.32 -9.71 6.07
N GLU A 135 22.24 -8.70 5.19
CA GLU A 135 23.39 -8.07 4.57
C GLU A 135 24.36 -7.47 5.59
N VAL A 136 23.85 -6.96 6.71
CA VAL A 136 24.67 -6.37 7.78
C VAL A 136 25.38 -7.44 8.62
N VAL A 137 24.71 -8.56 8.91
CA VAL A 137 25.18 -9.53 9.93
C VAL A 137 25.80 -10.80 9.35
N ALA A 138 25.50 -11.16 8.11
CA ALA A 138 25.98 -12.39 7.49
C ALA A 138 27.36 -12.21 6.82
N SER A 139 28.12 -13.30 6.72
CA SER A 139 29.32 -13.36 5.87
C SER A 139 28.95 -13.38 4.38
N GLU A 140 29.89 -13.02 3.49
CA GLU A 140 29.65 -12.99 2.04
C GLU A 140 29.18 -14.34 1.48
N GLU A 141 29.71 -15.46 1.95
CA GLU A 141 29.25 -16.79 1.55
C GLU A 141 27.77 -17.02 1.91
N GLN A 142 27.39 -16.66 3.14
CA GLN A 142 26.02 -16.79 3.62
C GLN A 142 25.06 -15.86 2.87
N LYS A 143 25.48 -14.61 2.60
CA LYS A 143 24.73 -13.66 1.78
C LYS A 143 24.45 -14.24 0.41
N ASN A 144 25.50 -14.70 -0.29
CA ASN A 144 25.37 -15.27 -1.63
C ASN A 144 24.37 -16.42 -1.65
N LYS A 145 24.45 -17.34 -0.68
CA LYS A 145 23.50 -18.47 -0.59
C LYS A 145 22.06 -18.01 -0.39
N VAL A 146 21.83 -17.08 0.53
CA VAL A 146 20.47 -16.57 0.84
C VAL A 146 19.93 -15.74 -0.31
N PHE A 147 20.68 -14.76 -0.79
CA PHE A 147 20.25 -13.82 -1.81
C PHE A 147 19.98 -14.53 -3.13
N ASN A 148 20.82 -15.48 -3.54
CA ASN A 148 20.55 -16.29 -4.73
C ASN A 148 19.21 -17.03 -4.61
N ARG A 149 18.92 -17.64 -3.46
CA ARG A 149 17.67 -18.37 -3.26
C ARG A 149 16.45 -17.44 -3.25
N VAL A 150 16.55 -16.30 -2.57
CA VAL A 150 15.44 -15.34 -2.46
C VAL A 150 15.18 -14.66 -3.81
N ASN A 151 16.23 -14.24 -4.53
CA ASN A 151 16.10 -13.61 -5.84
C ASN A 151 15.51 -14.57 -6.88
N GLN A 152 15.92 -15.85 -6.88
CA GLN A 152 15.29 -16.87 -7.75
C GLN A 152 13.77 -16.96 -7.59
N TYR A 153 13.26 -16.68 -6.39
CA TYR A 153 11.83 -16.69 -6.10
C TYR A 153 11.17 -15.32 -6.35
N CYS A 154 11.78 -14.22 -5.91
CA CYS A 154 11.19 -12.89 -5.96
C CYS A 154 11.30 -12.22 -7.34
N ASP A 155 12.35 -12.49 -8.11
CA ASP A 155 12.62 -11.78 -9.37
C ASP A 155 11.50 -11.96 -10.42
N PRO A 156 10.97 -13.17 -10.67
CA PRO A 156 9.85 -13.36 -11.59
C PRO A 156 8.61 -12.57 -11.16
N ILE A 157 8.29 -12.62 -9.86
CA ILE A 157 7.14 -11.90 -9.27
C ILE A 157 7.30 -10.38 -9.46
N LEU A 158 8.51 -9.86 -9.22
CA LEU A 158 8.82 -8.44 -9.43
C LEU A 158 8.74 -8.04 -10.90
N GLN A 159 9.16 -8.91 -11.83
CA GLN A 159 9.03 -8.66 -13.26
C GLN A 159 7.56 -8.61 -13.69
N ASP A 160 6.74 -9.53 -13.22
CA ASP A 160 5.30 -9.55 -13.49
C ASP A 160 4.61 -8.29 -12.96
N TRP A 161 4.93 -7.88 -11.73
CA TRP A 161 4.39 -6.63 -11.16
C TRP A 161 4.81 -5.40 -11.96
N LYS A 162 6.07 -5.33 -12.41
CA LYS A 162 6.55 -4.24 -13.27
C LYS A 162 5.78 -4.17 -14.58
N MET A 163 5.51 -5.33 -15.19
CA MET A 163 4.72 -5.42 -16.43
C MET A 163 3.29 -4.93 -16.22
N LEU A 164 2.62 -5.38 -15.15
CA LEU A 164 1.27 -4.95 -14.79
C LEU A 164 1.20 -3.45 -14.48
N ASP A 165 2.16 -2.92 -13.73
CA ASP A 165 2.25 -1.49 -13.42
C ASP A 165 2.46 -0.65 -14.67
N GLU A 166 3.28 -1.11 -15.61
CA GLU A 166 3.50 -0.43 -16.88
C GLU A 166 2.27 -0.47 -17.79
N GLU A 167 1.55 -1.60 -17.83
CA GLU A 167 0.29 -1.70 -18.56
C GLU A 167 -0.77 -0.76 -17.96
N ARG A 168 -0.92 -0.76 -16.63
CA ARG A 168 -1.81 0.15 -15.91
C ARG A 168 -1.45 1.60 -16.19
N ARG A 169 -0.16 1.95 -16.16
CA ARG A 169 0.33 3.30 -16.49
C ARG A 169 -0.01 3.70 -17.92
N LYS A 170 0.13 2.79 -18.88
CA LYS A 170 -0.27 3.04 -20.28
C LYS A 170 -1.77 3.27 -20.42
N LYS A 171 -2.61 2.49 -19.72
CA LYS A 171 -4.08 2.67 -19.71
C LYS A 171 -4.45 4.01 -19.08
N GLN A 172 -3.87 4.33 -17.93
CA GLN A 172 -4.07 5.62 -17.25
C GLN A 172 -3.68 6.79 -18.16
N LYS A 173 -2.50 6.75 -18.77
CA LYS A 173 -2.04 7.81 -19.68
C LYS A 173 -3.01 8.02 -20.86
N LYS A 174 -3.49 6.94 -21.48
CA LYS A 174 -4.48 7.02 -22.57
C LYS A 174 -5.78 7.66 -22.10
N LEU A 175 -6.25 7.31 -20.90
CA LEU A 175 -7.44 7.89 -20.29
C LEU A 175 -7.26 9.39 -20.01
N ASP A 176 -6.11 9.79 -19.45
CA ASP A 176 -5.76 11.18 -19.17
C ASP A 176 -5.70 12.01 -20.45
N ASP A 177 -5.06 11.47 -21.50
CA ASP A 177 -4.94 12.12 -22.80
C ASP A 177 -6.32 12.30 -23.47
N GLN A 178 -7.19 11.30 -23.36
CA GLN A 178 -8.55 11.37 -23.87
C GLN A 178 -9.39 12.40 -23.10
N TYR A 179 -9.38 12.34 -21.77
CA TYR A 179 -10.09 13.29 -20.92
C TYR A 179 -9.65 14.73 -21.19
N ARG A 180 -8.34 14.98 -21.30
CA ARG A 180 -7.79 16.29 -21.63
C ARG A 180 -8.31 16.83 -22.96
N LYS A 181 -8.33 15.99 -24.02
CA LYS A 181 -8.84 16.38 -25.34
C LYS A 181 -10.33 16.71 -25.31
N ASP A 182 -11.12 15.94 -24.57
CA ASP A 182 -12.56 16.14 -24.45
C ASP A 182 -12.88 17.42 -23.67
N VAL A 183 -12.18 17.66 -22.55
CA VAL A 183 -12.32 18.90 -21.76
C VAL A 183 -11.92 20.11 -22.60
N GLN A 184 -10.75 20.07 -23.26
CA GLN A 184 -10.29 21.17 -24.09
C GLN A 184 -11.30 21.54 -25.19
N ARG A 185 -11.91 20.54 -25.83
CA ARG A 185 -12.95 20.76 -26.85
C ARG A 185 -14.19 21.44 -26.27
N LEU A 186 -14.67 20.97 -25.12
CA LEU A 186 -15.84 21.52 -24.44
C LEU A 186 -15.57 22.94 -23.92
N GLU A 187 -14.38 23.21 -23.41
CA GLU A 187 -13.98 24.55 -22.98
C GLU A 187 -13.91 25.53 -24.16
N GLN A 188 -13.37 25.11 -25.30
CA GLN A 188 -13.40 25.90 -26.53
C GLN A 188 -14.84 26.21 -26.97
N GLU A 189 -15.73 25.21 -26.96
CA GLU A 189 -17.15 25.42 -27.29
C GLU A 189 -17.83 26.40 -26.31
N ARG A 190 -17.56 26.26 -25.01
CA ARG A 190 -18.05 27.17 -23.97
C ARG A 190 -17.57 28.60 -24.23
N ASP A 191 -16.30 28.78 -24.53
CA ASP A 191 -15.69 30.11 -24.72
C ASP A 191 -16.25 30.78 -25.98
N GLU A 192 -16.40 30.04 -27.09
CA GLU A 192 -17.09 30.54 -28.29
C GLU A 192 -18.54 30.96 -28.00
N LEU A 193 -19.26 30.17 -27.19
CA LEU A 193 -20.63 30.50 -26.81
C LEU A 193 -20.68 31.73 -25.90
N GLN A 194 -19.70 31.90 -25.00
CA GLN A 194 -19.57 33.09 -24.16
C GLN A 194 -19.25 34.34 -25.00
N GLU A 195 -18.40 34.24 -26.02
CA GLU A 195 -18.16 35.33 -26.96
C GLU A 195 -19.43 35.69 -27.74
N LYS A 196 -20.15 34.68 -28.25
CA LYS A 196 -21.47 34.87 -28.88
C LYS A 196 -22.45 35.54 -27.92
N MET A 197 -22.38 35.22 -26.63
CA MET A 197 -23.22 35.84 -25.59
C MET A 197 -22.85 37.32 -25.36
N LYS A 198 -21.56 37.68 -25.34
CA LYS A 198 -21.08 39.07 -25.21
C LYS A 198 -21.40 39.91 -26.45
N ALA A 199 -21.34 39.32 -27.64
CA ALA A 199 -21.63 40.00 -28.91
C ALA A 199 -23.11 40.37 -29.10
N ILE A 200 -24.02 39.81 -28.28
CA ILE A 200 -25.45 40.13 -28.30
C ILE A 200 -25.66 41.51 -27.67
N LYS A 201 -25.77 42.55 -28.50
CA LYS A 201 -25.94 43.97 -28.09
C LYS A 201 -27.29 44.24 -27.41
N SER A 202 -27.25 44.93 -26.27
CA SER A 202 -28.45 45.31 -25.50
C SER A 202 -29.36 46.29 -26.27
N PRO A 203 -30.69 46.10 -26.26
CA PRO A 203 -31.66 47.05 -26.79
C PRO A 203 -31.63 48.41 -26.09
N GLN A 204 -31.19 48.46 -24.82
CA GLN A 204 -31.29 49.66 -23.98
C GLN A 204 -30.49 50.85 -24.53
N ASP A 205 -29.37 50.60 -25.23
CA ASP A 205 -28.57 51.65 -25.90
C ASP A 205 -29.33 52.34 -27.04
N ILE A 206 -30.27 51.65 -27.68
CA ILE A 206 -31.06 52.18 -28.79
C ILE A 206 -32.22 53.00 -28.25
N VAL A 207 -32.90 52.49 -27.22
CA VAL A 207 -34.03 53.17 -26.56
C VAL A 207 -33.59 54.50 -25.95
N GLY A 208 -32.44 54.53 -25.27
CA GLY A 208 -31.89 55.75 -24.69
C GLY A 208 -31.64 56.84 -25.74
N LYS A 209 -31.08 56.49 -26.90
CA LYS A 209 -30.84 57.46 -27.99
C LYS A 209 -32.13 58.01 -28.59
N ILE A 210 -33.16 57.17 -28.76
CA ILE A 210 -34.46 57.60 -29.30
C ILE A 210 -35.16 58.55 -28.34
N LEU A 211 -35.15 58.26 -27.04
CA LEU A 211 -35.78 59.11 -26.02
C LEU A 211 -35.09 60.48 -25.90
N ILE A 212 -33.75 60.53 -26.01
CA ILE A 212 -32.98 61.79 -25.99
C ILE A 212 -33.35 62.66 -27.21
N VAL A 213 -33.40 62.09 -28.41
CA VAL A 213 -33.75 62.85 -29.62
C VAL A 213 -35.18 63.40 -29.53
N PHE A 214 -36.13 62.59 -29.04
CA PHE A 214 -37.52 63.01 -28.90
C PHE A 214 -37.69 64.13 -27.85
N SER A 215 -36.98 64.04 -26.72
CA SER A 215 -37.04 65.06 -25.67
C SER A 215 -36.46 66.40 -26.12
N ILE A 216 -35.38 66.40 -26.91
CA ILE A 216 -34.83 67.62 -27.53
C ILE A 216 -35.86 68.24 -28.49
N GLY A 217 -36.54 67.44 -29.31
CA GLY A 217 -37.57 67.93 -30.24
C GLY A 217 -38.77 68.57 -29.52
N MET A 218 -39.24 67.96 -28.43
CA MET A 218 -40.33 68.50 -27.60
C MET A 218 -39.94 69.82 -26.91
N LEU A 219 -38.68 69.96 -26.49
CA LEU A 219 -38.17 71.19 -25.88
C LEU A 219 -38.21 72.39 -26.85
N ILE A 220 -37.86 72.16 -28.12
CA ILE A 220 -37.90 73.19 -29.18
C ILE A 220 -39.35 73.63 -29.46
N MET A 221 -40.30 72.70 -29.46
CA MET A 221 -41.70 73.00 -29.69
C MET A 221 -42.32 73.79 -28.53
N ALA A 222 -41.90 73.54 -27.30
CA ALA A 222 -42.41 74.22 -26.12
C ALA A 222 -42.09 75.72 -26.09
N THR A 223 -40.99 76.16 -26.69
CA THR A 223 -40.63 77.59 -26.75
C THR A 223 -41.54 78.41 -27.69
N ALA A 224 -42.39 77.75 -28.47
CA ALA A 224 -43.31 78.41 -29.42
C ALA A 224 -44.69 78.75 -28.83
N GLN A 225 -45.00 78.35 -27.60
CA GLN A 225 -46.32 78.49 -26.99
C GLN A 225 -46.22 79.15 -25.60
N GLU A 226 -46.90 80.28 -25.38
CA GLU A 226 -46.84 81.02 -24.12
C GLU A 226 -47.82 80.44 -23.07
N GLY A 227 -47.35 80.23 -21.84
CA GLY A 227 -48.18 79.93 -20.66
C GLY A 227 -48.24 78.47 -20.19
N ILE A 228 -48.95 78.23 -19.08
CA ILE A 228 -49.03 76.96 -18.32
C ILE A 228 -49.53 75.78 -19.18
N VAL A 229 -50.36 76.04 -20.20
CA VAL A 229 -50.94 75.03 -21.09
C VAL A 229 -49.84 74.30 -21.89
N GLY A 230 -48.80 75.00 -22.34
CA GLY A 230 -47.67 74.40 -23.07
C GLY A 230 -46.88 73.41 -22.22
N LEU A 231 -46.67 73.72 -20.94
CA LEU A 231 -46.01 72.81 -19.99
C LEU A 231 -46.83 71.54 -19.77
N MET A 232 -48.16 71.66 -19.66
CA MET A 232 -49.04 70.50 -19.45
C MET A 232 -49.03 69.55 -20.67
N TYR A 233 -49.08 70.09 -21.89
CA TYR A 233 -48.94 69.31 -23.11
C TYR A 233 -47.57 68.63 -23.24
N MET A 234 -46.50 69.28 -22.77
CA MET A 234 -45.16 68.70 -22.78
C MET A 234 -45.07 67.47 -21.87
N ILE A 235 -45.61 67.56 -20.66
CA ILE A 235 -45.57 66.45 -19.68
C ILE A 235 -46.45 65.28 -20.14
N PHE A 236 -47.69 65.54 -20.54
CA PHE A 236 -48.59 64.48 -21.01
C PHE A 236 -48.12 63.87 -22.34
N GLY A 237 -47.66 64.68 -23.28
CA GLY A 237 -47.15 64.21 -24.58
C GLY A 237 -45.90 63.34 -24.44
N THR A 238 -44.95 63.73 -23.59
CA THR A 238 -43.75 62.91 -23.32
C THR A 238 -44.10 61.62 -22.59
N ALA A 239 -45.01 61.66 -21.63
CA ALA A 239 -45.45 60.46 -20.90
C ALA A 239 -46.14 59.46 -21.84
N VAL A 240 -47.10 59.90 -22.66
CA VAL A 240 -47.79 59.02 -23.62
C VAL A 240 -46.83 58.46 -24.67
N PHE A 241 -45.94 59.29 -25.21
CA PHE A 241 -44.95 58.85 -26.18
C PHE A 241 -43.98 57.82 -25.58
N SER A 242 -43.47 58.07 -24.36
CA SER A 242 -42.61 57.12 -23.66
C SER A 242 -43.29 55.77 -23.44
N ALA A 243 -44.57 55.74 -23.06
CA ALA A 243 -45.32 54.51 -22.84
C ALA A 243 -45.50 53.71 -24.14
N ILE A 244 -45.83 54.41 -25.24
CA ILE A 244 -45.97 53.79 -26.57
C ILE A 244 -44.63 53.24 -27.06
N VAL A 245 -43.55 54.03 -26.98
CA VAL A 245 -42.21 53.60 -27.38
C VAL A 245 -41.74 52.41 -26.54
N LEU A 246 -41.89 52.45 -25.22
CA LEU A 246 -41.52 51.34 -24.35
C LEU A 246 -42.33 50.07 -24.63
N GLY A 247 -43.63 50.20 -24.93
CA GLY A 247 -44.49 49.08 -25.32
C GLY A 247 -44.06 48.44 -26.64
N ILE A 248 -43.86 49.26 -27.68
CA ILE A 248 -43.41 48.79 -29.01
C ILE A 248 -42.03 48.15 -28.92
N VAL A 249 -41.08 48.79 -28.24
CA VAL A 249 -39.71 48.26 -28.04
C VAL A 249 -39.74 46.94 -27.28
N SER A 250 -40.56 46.82 -26.24
CA SER A 250 -40.66 45.58 -25.47
C SER A 250 -41.09 44.40 -26.35
N ILE A 251 -42.13 44.61 -27.17
CA ILE A 251 -42.69 43.56 -28.03
C ILE A 251 -41.75 43.24 -29.20
N THR A 252 -41.26 44.27 -29.90
CA THR A 252 -40.54 44.12 -31.18
C THR A 252 -39.05 43.84 -31.00
N ILE A 253 -38.44 44.25 -29.89
CA ILE A 253 -36.98 44.19 -29.71
C ILE A 253 -36.60 43.39 -28.45
N GLN A 254 -37.21 43.67 -27.29
CA GLN A 254 -36.77 43.07 -26.02
C GLN A 254 -37.08 41.56 -25.93
N ILE A 255 -38.28 41.14 -26.34
CA ILE A 255 -38.67 39.72 -26.36
C ILE A 255 -37.74 38.87 -27.26
N PRO A 256 -37.53 39.20 -28.55
CA PRO A 256 -36.65 38.40 -29.41
C PRO A 256 -35.18 38.45 -28.96
N PHE A 257 -34.73 39.57 -28.39
CA PHE A 257 -33.41 39.68 -27.76
C PHE A 257 -33.25 38.70 -26.59
N ASN A 258 -34.20 38.72 -25.64
CA ASN A 258 -34.20 37.81 -24.50
C ASN A 258 -34.24 36.34 -24.97
N ALA A 259 -35.10 35.99 -25.93
CA ALA A 259 -35.19 34.64 -26.48
C ALA A 259 -33.87 34.17 -27.11
N LYS A 260 -33.15 35.04 -27.84
CA LYS A 260 -31.83 34.75 -28.41
C LYS A 260 -30.79 34.54 -27.32
N ARG A 261 -30.76 35.42 -26.30
CA ARG A 261 -29.84 35.33 -25.16
C ARG A 261 -30.07 34.04 -24.37
N ASP A 262 -31.32 33.69 -24.08
CA ASP A 262 -31.69 32.48 -23.36
C ASP A 262 -31.33 31.21 -24.15
N LYS A 263 -31.46 31.24 -25.49
CA LYS A 263 -31.02 30.13 -26.34
C LYS A 263 -29.52 29.87 -26.23
N VAL A 264 -28.69 30.92 -26.18
CA VAL A 264 -27.24 30.80 -26.00
C VAL A 264 -26.92 30.35 -24.57
N ALA A 265 -27.57 30.93 -23.56
CA ALA A 265 -27.40 30.54 -22.17
C ALA A 265 -27.70 29.05 -21.92
N ARG A 266 -28.78 28.51 -22.52
CA ARG A 266 -29.09 27.07 -22.47
C ARG A 266 -28.00 26.20 -23.10
N LYS A 267 -27.34 26.66 -24.17
CA LYS A 267 -26.24 25.92 -24.78
C LYS A 267 -25.01 25.91 -23.86
N ILE A 268 -24.67 27.05 -23.27
CA ILE A 268 -23.58 27.14 -22.28
C ILE A 268 -23.85 26.18 -21.11
N GLN A 269 -25.08 26.16 -20.61
CA GLN A 269 -25.45 25.25 -19.53
C GLN A 269 -25.26 23.78 -19.93
N LYS A 270 -25.71 23.38 -21.12
CA LYS A 270 -25.49 22.02 -21.63
C LYS A 270 -24.01 21.64 -21.71
N VAL A 271 -23.15 22.57 -22.16
CA VAL A 271 -21.70 22.33 -22.22
C VAL A 271 -21.11 22.16 -20.81
N ASN A 272 -21.55 22.97 -19.84
CA ASN A 272 -21.15 22.83 -18.44
C ASN A 272 -21.60 21.47 -17.86
N ASP A 273 -22.84 21.07 -18.12
CA ASP A 273 -23.36 19.77 -17.68
C ASP A 273 -22.52 18.62 -18.28
N SER A 274 -22.14 18.72 -19.57
CA SER A 274 -21.26 17.75 -20.23
C SER A 274 -19.84 17.73 -19.66
N LEU A 275 -19.29 18.89 -19.25
CA LEU A 275 -17.99 18.95 -18.57
C LEU A 275 -18.03 18.22 -17.22
N ASP A 276 -19.10 18.43 -16.44
CA ASP A 276 -19.30 17.76 -15.17
C ASP A 276 -19.49 16.24 -15.34
N GLU A 277 -20.23 15.83 -16.36
CA GLU A 277 -20.40 14.42 -16.73
C GLU A 277 -19.05 13.78 -17.09
N LYS A 278 -18.26 14.41 -17.97
CA LYS A 278 -16.92 13.91 -18.35
C LYS A 278 -15.99 13.79 -17.15
N LYS A 279 -16.05 14.74 -16.23
CA LYS A 279 -15.28 14.71 -14.99
C LYS A 279 -15.70 13.54 -14.09
N LYS A 280 -16.99 13.21 -14.04
CA LYS A 280 -17.51 12.05 -13.30
C LYS A 280 -17.06 10.73 -13.95
N GLU A 281 -17.23 10.59 -15.26
CA GLU A 281 -16.78 9.42 -16.03
C GLU A 281 -15.29 9.15 -15.82
N TYR A 282 -14.45 10.19 -15.90
CA TYR A 282 -13.01 10.08 -15.70
C TYR A 282 -12.65 9.58 -14.28
N LYS A 283 -13.31 10.13 -13.24
CA LYS A 283 -13.10 9.68 -11.86
C LYS A 283 -13.49 8.21 -11.66
N GLU A 284 -14.59 7.80 -12.28
CA GLU A 284 -15.06 6.42 -12.22
C GLU A 284 -14.11 5.46 -12.95
N ALA A 285 -13.62 5.86 -14.12
CA ALA A 285 -12.64 5.10 -14.89
C ALA A 285 -11.31 4.93 -14.12
N ILE A 286 -10.79 5.97 -13.45
CA ILE A 286 -9.61 5.86 -12.59
C ILE A 286 -9.86 4.91 -11.42
N LYS A 287 -11.02 5.01 -10.78
CA LYS A 287 -11.37 4.14 -9.66
C LYS A 287 -11.34 2.67 -10.10
N ASN A 288 -11.91 2.37 -11.27
CA ASN A 288 -11.92 1.01 -11.81
C ASN A 288 -10.51 0.52 -12.18
N LEU A 289 -9.61 1.40 -12.63
CA LEU A 289 -8.21 1.08 -12.90
C LEU A 289 -7.40 0.74 -11.63
N ASN A 290 -7.78 1.28 -10.47
CA ASN A 290 -7.08 1.03 -9.20
C ASN A 290 -7.56 -0.22 -8.47
N VAL A 291 -8.76 -0.72 -8.82
CA VAL A 291 -9.34 -1.95 -8.24
C VAL A 291 -8.93 -3.20 -9.05
N SER A 292 -8.59 -3.02 -10.33
CA SER A 292 -8.09 -4.08 -11.22
C SER A 292 -6.58 -4.25 -11.16
#